data_AF-B7AWP8-F1
#
_entry.id   AF-B7AWP8-F1
#
_cell.length_a   1.000
_cell.length_b   1.000
_cell.length_c   1.000
_cell.angle_alpha   90.00
_cell.angle_beta   90.00
_cell.angle_gamma   90.00
#
_symmetry.space_group_name_H-M   'P 1'
#
loop_
_entity.id
_entity.type
_entity.pdbx_description
1 polymer ?
#
loop_
_entity_poly.entity_id
_entity_poly.type
_entity_poly.pdbx_seq_one_letter_code
_entity_poly.pdbx_strand_id
1 'polypeptide(L)' 'MLAEAGINQTIIKKIAGHSGAMTLTEKVYTHFDIKELADAINKI' A
#
# COMPACT_ATOMS: atom_id res chain seq x y z
N MET A 1 14.15 0.33 0.81
CA MET A 1 12.91 0.92 0.23
C MET A 1 11.77 -0.11 0.35
N LEU A 2 10.49 0.32 0.48
CA LEU A 2 9.35 -0.61 0.69
C LEU A 2 9.23 -1.73 -0.36
N ALA A 3 9.54 -1.42 -1.63
CA ALA A 3 9.54 -2.42 -2.70
C ALA A 3 10.63 -3.49 -2.52
N GLU A 4 11.80 -3.12 -2.00
CA GLU A 4 12.91 -4.05 -1.71
C GLU A 4 12.58 -4.95 -0.51
N ALA A 5 11.76 -4.47 0.43
CA ALA A 5 11.22 -5.25 1.53
C ALA A 5 10.06 -6.19 1.11
N GLY A 6 9.76 -6.29 -0.19
CA GLY A 6 8.73 -7.18 -0.72
C GLY A 6 7.29 -6.76 -0.39
N ILE A 7 7.08 -5.49 -0.02
CA ILE A 7 5.74 -4.98 0.28
C ILE A 7 4.91 -4.93 -1.01
N ASN A 8 3.64 -5.31 -0.90
CA ASN A 8 2.70 -5.26 -2.02
C ASN A 8 2.60 -3.84 -2.62
N GLN A 9 2.67 -3.73 -3.94
CA GLN A 9 2.63 -2.45 -4.64
C GLN A 9 1.36 -1.63 -4.36
N THR A 10 0.21 -2.27 -4.17
CA THR A 10 -1.05 -1.60 -3.82
C THR A 10 -0.96 -0.94 -2.43
N ILE A 11 -0.30 -1.60 -1.47
CA ILE A 11 0.00 -1.03 -0.14
C ILE A 11 0.98 0.14 -0.26
N ILE A 12 2.03 -0.02 -1.08
CA ILE A 12 3.01 1.06 -1.35
C ILE A 12 2.32 2.28 -1.95
N LYS A 13 1.45 2.09 -2.96
CA LYS A 13 0.65 3.18 -3.55
C LYS A 13 -0.21 3.87 -2.50
N LYS A 14 -0.82 3.11 -1.59
CA LYS A 14 -1.63 3.67 -0.50
C LYS A 14 -0.80 4.53 0.45
N ILE A 15 0.36 4.01 0.90
CA ILE A 15 1.28 4.71 1.81
C ILE A 15 1.84 5.99 1.15
N ALA A 16 2.26 5.91 -0.11
CA ALA A 16 2.81 7.04 -0.86
C ALA A 16 1.75 8.06 -1.31
N GLY A 17 0.45 7.81 -1.05
CA GLY A 17 -0.63 8.71 -1.47
C GLY A 17 -0.93 8.67 -2.98
N HIS A 18 -0.43 7.68 -3.71
CA HIS A 18 -0.64 7.50 -5.16
C HIS A 18 -2.04 6.98 -5.52
N SER A 19 -3.07 7.48 -4.86
CA SER A 19 -4.46 7.06 -5.09
C SER A 19 -4.92 7.32 -6.53
N GLY A 20 -4.30 8.27 -7.24
CA GLY A 20 -4.54 8.53 -8.66
C GLY A 20 -3.93 7.49 -9.62
N ALA A 21 -2.95 6.71 -9.16
CA ALA A 21 -2.32 5.63 -9.91
C ALA A 21 -2.85 4.24 -9.52
N MET A 22 -3.84 4.18 -8.62
CA MET A 22 -4.56 2.95 -8.30
C MET A 22 -5.62 2.69 -9.36
N THR A 23 -5.77 1.43 -9.75
CA THR A 23 -6.87 0.99 -10.61
C THR A 23 -8.21 1.12 -9.90
N LEU A 24 -9.31 1.11 -10.66
CA LEU A 24 -10.66 1.11 -10.09
C LEU A 24 -10.84 -0.04 -9.09
N THR A 25 -10.32 -1.23 -9.43
CA THR A 25 -10.41 -2.41 -8.57
C THR A 25 -9.63 -2.25 -7.27
N GLU A 26 -8.38 -1.77 -7.33
CA GLU A 26 -7.58 -1.47 -6.13
C GLU A 26 -8.25 -0.42 -5.23
N LYS A 27 -8.89 0.58 -5.82
CA LYS A 27 -9.52 1.66 -5.05
C LYS A 27 -10.83 1.23 -4.38
N VAL A 28 -11.62 0.39 -5.05
CA VAL A 28 -12.99 0.04 -4.62
C VAL A 28 -13.05 -1.27 -3.84
N TYR A 29 -12.22 -2.25 -4.19
CA TYR A 29 -12.30 -3.60 -3.62
C TYR A 29 -11.17 -3.93 -2.66
N THR A 30 -10.18 -3.06 -2.49
CA THR A 30 -9.13 -3.26 -1.49
C THR A 30 -9.46 -2.44 -0.24
N HIS A 31 -9.72 -3.16 0.85
CA HIS A 31 -9.75 -2.57 2.18
C HIS A 31 -8.31 -2.46 2.71
N PHE A 32 -7.95 -1.31 3.28
CA PHE A 32 -6.65 -1.11 3.92
C PHE A 32 -6.84 -1.01 5.42
N ASP A 33 -6.22 -1.92 6.16
CA ASP A 33 -6.15 -1.83 7.61
C ASP A 33 -4.98 -0.90 8.01
N ILE A 34 -5.23 0.03 8.93
CA ILE A 34 -4.20 0.98 9.40
C ILE A 34 -3.00 0.23 10.00
N LYS A 35 -3.24 -0.88 10.70
CA LYS A 35 -2.19 -1.72 11.26
C LYS A 35 -1.34 -2.35 10.15
N GLU A 36 -1.96 -2.84 9.08
CA GLU A 36 -1.23 -3.40 7.95
C GLU A 36 -0.33 -2.36 7.29
N LEU A 37 -0.81 -1.12 7.14
CA LEU A 37 -0.01 -0.01 6.62
C LEU A 37 1.18 0.31 7.54
N ALA A 38 0.96 0.35 8.86
CA ALA A 38 2.01 0.60 9.85
C ALA A 38 3.04 -0.54 9.88
N ASP A 39 2.60 -1.79 9.85
CA ASP A 39 3.46 -2.97 9.81
C ASP A 39 4.32 -2.99 8.54
N ALA A 40 3.77 -2.56 7.41
CA ALA A 40 4.53 -2.42 6.16
C ALA A 40 5.62 -1.33 6.26
N ILE A 41 5.34 -0.21 6.94
CA ILE A 41 6.33 0.85 7.21
C ILE A 41 7.40 0.36 8.19
N ASN A 42 7.07 -0.48 9.17
CA ASN A 42 8.03 -0.98 10.15
C ASN A 42 8.95 -2.11 9.61
N LYS A 43 8.72 -2.58 8.38
CA LYS A 43 9.55 -3.61 7.72
C LYS A 43 10.75 -3.04 6.95
N ILE A 44 10.90 -1.71 6.91
CA ILE A 44 12.07 -1.01 6.39
C ILE A 44 12.93 -0.49 7.54
#